data_AF-A0A7C5X0Z2-F1
#
_entry.id   AF-A0A7C5X0Z2-F1
#
_cell.length_a   1.000
_cell.length_b   1.000
_cell.length_c   1.000
_cell.angle_alpha   90.00
_cell.angle_beta   90.00
_cell.angle_gamma   90.00
#
_symmetry.space_group_name_H-M   'P 1'
#
loop_
_entity.id
_entity.type
_entity.pdbx_description
1 polymer ?
#
loop_
_entity_poly.entity_id
_entity_poly.type
_entity_poly.pdbx_seq_one_letter_code
_entity_poly.pdbx_strand_id
1 'polypeptide(L)'
;MINDRLFLPALRYTFFLALIVVPLQVITALAISLLVNTRFVGSRFFLYLCVLPLGISDLAAGLIWLSIFTRHGYLNSILYSLGLIERPLVFLSAENPGWVFMSIVIAEHWRATAIVLVILVAGLQMIS
;
A
#
# COMPACT_ATOMS: atom_id res chain seq x y z
N MET A 1 -30.77 1.46 1.34
CA MET A 1 -29.41 0.90 1.19
C MET A 1 -29.21 0.23 -0.17
N ILE A 2 -29.97 -0.81 -0.53
CA ILE A 2 -29.81 -1.49 -1.85
C ILE A 2 -30.22 -0.61 -3.05
N ASN A 3 -31.20 0.28 -2.87
CA ASN A 3 -31.69 1.17 -3.92
C ASN A 3 -30.95 2.53 -3.97
N ASP A 4 -29.79 2.63 -3.32
CA ASP A 4 -28.98 3.84 -3.33
C ASP A 4 -28.13 3.88 -4.62
N ARG A 5 -28.12 5.03 -5.30
CA ARG A 5 -27.36 5.24 -6.54
C ARG A 5 -25.85 5.03 -6.35
N LEU A 6 -25.34 5.20 -5.12
CA LEU A 6 -23.92 5.02 -4.81
C LEU A 6 -23.55 3.59 -4.37
N PHE A 7 -24.53 2.74 -4.05
CA PHE A 7 -24.28 1.40 -3.53
C PHE A 7 -23.53 0.51 -4.54
N LEU A 8 -24.04 0.42 -5.77
CA LEU A 8 -23.44 -0.45 -6.80
C LEU A 8 -22.04 0.04 -7.23
N PRO A 9 -21.79 1.36 -7.45
CA PRO A 9 -20.44 1.88 -7.66
C PRO A 9 -19.48 1.58 -6.51
N ALA A 10 -19.91 1.80 -5.25
CA ALA A 10 -19.06 1.54 -4.08
C ALA A 10 -18.69 0.06 -3.97
N LEU A 11 -19.67 -0.84 -4.14
CA LEU A 11 -19.44 -2.29 -4.14
C LEU A 11 -18.43 -2.69 -5.22
N ARG A 12 -18.57 -2.12 -6.43
CA ARG A 12 -17.65 -2.33 -7.54
C ARG A 12 -16.23 -1.91 -7.17
N TYR A 13 -16.04 -0.71 -6.62
CA TYR A 13 -14.71 -0.25 -6.19
C TYR A 13 -14.11 -1.12 -5.10
N THR A 14 -14.89 -1.53 -4.09
CA THR A 14 -14.42 -2.45 -3.05
C THR A 14 -13.93 -3.77 -3.64
N PHE A 15 -14.68 -4.35 -4.59
CA PHE A 15 -14.28 -5.58 -5.24
C PHE A 15 -13.02 -5.40 -6.10
N PHE A 16 -12.91 -4.30 -6.87
CA PHE A 16 -11.71 -4.00 -7.64
C PHE A 16 -10.49 -3.75 -6.77
N LEU A 17 -10.65 -3.04 -5.64
CA LEU A 17 -9.58 -2.87 -4.66
C LEU A 17 -9.11 -4.23 -4.15
N ALA A 18 -10.02 -5.07 -3.67
CA ALA A 18 -9.67 -6.41 -3.18
C ALA A 18 -8.98 -7.26 -4.24
N LEU A 19 -9.52 -7.28 -5.47
CA LEU A 19 -9.00 -8.06 -6.58
C LEU A 19 -7.57 -7.67 -7.00
N ILE A 20 -7.19 -6.40 -6.81
CA ILE A 20 -5.84 -5.92 -7.16
C ILE A 20 -4.91 -6.01 -5.95
N VAL A 21 -5.36 -5.54 -4.80
CA VAL A 21 -4.54 -5.42 -3.59
C VAL A 21 -4.16 -6.78 -3.03
N VAL A 22 -5.09 -7.74 -2.96
CA VAL A 22 -4.83 -9.06 -2.36
C VAL A 22 -3.77 -9.85 -3.13
N PRO A 23 -3.86 -10.04 -4.47
CA PRO A 23 -2.80 -10.72 -5.21
C PRO A 23 -1.47 -10.00 -5.12
N LEU A 24 -1.49 -8.66 -5.19
CA LEU A 24 -0.26 -7.87 -5.07
C LEU A 24 0.42 -8.10 -3.72
N GLN A 25 -0.34 -8.07 -2.62
CA GLN A 25 0.16 -8.37 -1.26
C GLN A 25 0.77 -9.75 -1.16
N VAL A 26 0.09 -10.78 -1.69
CA VAL A 26 0.60 -12.16 -1.63
C VAL A 26 1.91 -12.29 -2.42
N ILE A 27 1.96 -11.73 -3.63
CA ILE A 27 3.16 -11.79 -4.48
C ILE A 27 4.34 -11.07 -3.80
N THR A 28 4.15 -9.84 -3.31
CA THR A 28 5.23 -9.09 -2.68
C THR A 28 5.66 -9.72 -1.36
N ALA A 29 4.72 -10.12 -0.51
CA ALA A 29 5.02 -10.79 0.75
C ALA A 29 5.75 -12.12 0.52
N LEU A 30 5.36 -12.91 -0.49
CA LEU A 30 6.03 -14.16 -0.83
C LEU A 30 7.46 -13.90 -1.33
N ALA A 31 7.65 -12.93 -2.22
CA ALA A 31 8.97 -12.55 -2.72
C ALA A 31 9.91 -12.12 -1.59
N ILE A 32 9.43 -11.25 -0.68
CA ILE A 32 10.20 -10.80 0.49
C ILE A 32 10.45 -11.98 1.44
N SER A 33 9.46 -12.84 1.69
CA SER A 33 9.60 -14.02 2.56
C SER A 33 10.68 -14.98 2.05
N LEU A 34 10.68 -15.29 0.76
CA LEU A 34 11.71 -16.11 0.12
C LEU A 34 13.09 -15.45 0.22
N LEU A 35 13.18 -14.13 -0.03
CA LEU A 35 14.42 -13.37 0.07
C LEU A 35 14.98 -13.42 1.51
N VAL A 36 14.15 -13.21 2.52
CA VAL A 36 14.56 -13.28 3.93
C VAL A 36 14.99 -14.70 4.31
N ASN A 37 14.35 -15.73 3.75
CA ASN A 37 14.70 -17.13 4.01
C ASN A 37 16.11 -17.52 3.53
N THR A 38 16.68 -16.80 2.55
CA THR A 38 18.08 -17.02 2.11
C THR A 38 19.14 -16.66 3.16
N ARG A 39 18.75 -16.03 4.28
CA ARG A 39 19.65 -15.61 5.38
C ARG A 39 20.82 -14.72 4.95
N PHE A 40 20.62 -13.86 3.95
CA PHE A 40 21.63 -12.86 3.57
C PHE A 40 21.99 -11.91 4.73
N VAL A 41 23.18 -11.31 4.66
CA VAL A 41 23.67 -10.36 5.66
C VAL A 41 22.73 -9.16 5.73
N GLY A 42 22.02 -9.00 6.85
CA GLY A 42 21.02 -7.94 7.04
C GLY A 42 19.56 -8.36 6.86
N SER A 43 19.26 -9.65 6.60
CA SER A 43 17.89 -10.14 6.39
C SER A 43 16.92 -9.81 7.53
N ARG A 44 17.38 -9.86 8.79
CA ARG A 44 16.57 -9.48 9.96
C ARG A 44 16.22 -7.99 9.96
N PHE A 45 17.18 -7.13 9.61
CA PHE A 45 16.94 -5.69 9.53
C PHE A 45 15.95 -5.35 8.41
N PHE A 46 16.10 -6.00 7.25
CA PHE A 46 15.16 -5.87 6.14
C PHE A 46 13.74 -6.30 6.54
N LEU A 47 13.60 -7.45 7.22
CA LEU A 47 12.32 -7.91 7.74
C LEU A 47 11.70 -6.89 8.69
N TYR A 48 12.48 -6.33 9.63
CA TYR A 48 11.96 -5.31 10.54
C TYR A 48 11.44 -4.08 9.81
N LEU A 49 12.15 -3.62 8.77
CA LEU A 49 11.73 -2.50 7.93
C LEU A 49 10.40 -2.78 7.23
N CYS A 50 10.24 -3.98 6.68
CA CYS A 50 9.01 -4.40 6.00
C CYS A 50 7.82 -4.59 6.96
N VAL A 51 8.10 -4.96 8.21
CA VAL A 51 7.09 -5.20 9.25
C VAL A 51 6.72 -3.93 10.03
N LEU A 52 7.46 -2.82 9.87
CA LEU A 52 7.14 -1.55 10.53
C LEU A 52 5.66 -1.11 10.49
N PRO A 53 4.92 -1.27 9.36
CA PRO A 53 3.53 -0.84 9.31
C PRO A 53 2.61 -1.56 10.31
N LEU A 54 2.97 -2.77 10.76
CA LEU A 54 2.20 -3.51 11.76
C LEU A 54 2.14 -2.81 13.12
N GLY A 55 3.11 -1.95 13.43
CA GLY A 55 3.12 -1.17 14.67
C GLY A 55 2.31 0.13 14.60
N ILE A 56 1.76 0.47 13.43
CA ILE A 56 1.06 1.74 13.19
C ILE A 56 -0.44 1.46 13.14
N SER A 57 -1.26 2.29 13.81
CA SER A 57 -2.72 2.16 13.74
C SER A 57 -3.24 2.47 12.34
N ASP A 58 -4.33 1.84 11.92
CA ASP A 58 -4.90 2.03 10.58
C ASP A 58 -5.22 3.50 10.27
N LEU A 59 -5.73 4.23 11.28
CA LEU A 59 -6.00 5.66 11.15
C LEU A 59 -4.69 6.47 10.98
N ALA A 60 -3.65 6.17 11.75
CA ALA A 60 -2.36 6.86 11.62
C ALA A 60 -1.71 6.58 10.26
N ALA A 61 -1.77 5.33 9.77
CA ALA A 61 -1.29 4.98 8.43
C ALA A 61 -2.04 5.77 7.35
N GLY A 62 -3.37 5.90 7.48
CA GLY A 62 -4.18 6.74 6.60
C GLY A 62 -3.75 8.21 6.61
N LEU A 63 -3.46 8.78 7.78
CA LEU A 63 -2.98 10.17 7.91
C LEU A 63 -1.59 10.38 7.31
N ILE A 64 -0.68 9.41 7.46
CA ILE A 64 0.65 9.45 6.83
C ILE A 64 0.49 9.53 5.31
N TRP A 65 -0.26 8.60 4.71
CA TRP A 65 -0.48 8.60 3.27
C TRP A 65 -1.26 9.81 2.77
N LEU A 66 -2.24 10.28 3.54
CA LEU A 66 -2.94 11.53 3.26
C LEU A 66 -1.93 12.68 3.13
N SER A 67 -1.04 12.84 4.11
CA SER A 67 -0.01 13.89 4.11
C SER A 67 0.90 13.82 2.88
N ILE A 68 1.24 12.61 2.43
CA ILE A 68 2.09 12.36 1.25
C ILE A 68 1.37 12.75 -0.04
N PHE A 69 0.08 12.39 -0.18
CA PHE A 69 -0.71 12.58 -1.39
C PHE A 69 -1.41 13.95 -1.49
N THR A 70 -1.34 14.79 -0.46
CA THR A 70 -1.88 16.16 -0.54
C THR A 70 -1.18 16.99 -1.63
N ARG A 71 -1.83 18.09 -2.06
CA ARG A 71 -1.28 19.03 -3.05
C ARG A 71 0.11 19.55 -2.66
N HIS A 72 0.36 19.77 -1.37
CA HIS A 72 1.65 20.23 -0.84
C HIS A 72 2.44 19.10 -0.14
N GLY A 73 2.09 17.84 -0.44
CA GLY A 73 2.68 16.67 0.16
C GLY A 73 4.06 16.33 -0.41
N TYR A 74 4.77 15.45 0.30
CA TYR A 74 6.13 15.02 -0.06
C TYR A 74 6.24 14.47 -1.48
N LEU A 75 5.22 13.74 -1.97
CA LEU A 75 5.26 13.18 -3.32
C LEU A 75 5.32 14.27 -4.39
N ASN A 76 4.49 15.32 -4.26
CA ASN A 76 4.52 16.45 -5.17
C ASN A 76 5.86 17.20 -5.12
N SER A 77 6.41 17.40 -3.92
CA SER A 77 7.71 18.06 -3.75
C SER A 77 8.84 17.30 -4.45
N ILE A 78 8.85 15.96 -4.34
CA ILE A 78 9.84 15.10 -5.01
C ILE A 78 9.65 15.12 -6.53
N LEU A 79 8.42 14.99 -7.01
CA LEU A 79 8.14 15.03 -8.45
C LEU A 79 8.51 16.38 -9.07
N TYR A 80 8.27 17.48 -8.36
CA TYR A 80 8.63 18.82 -8.79
C TYR A 80 10.15 19.03 -8.79
N SER A 81 10.86 18.59 -7.74
CA SER A 81 12.33 18.73 -7.68
C SER A 81 13.06 17.91 -8.74
N LEU A 82 12.48 16.78 -9.16
CA LEU A 82 12.99 15.96 -10.27
C LEU A 82 12.61 16.52 -11.66
N GLY A 83 11.82 17.60 -11.74
CA GLY A 83 11.37 18.19 -13.00
C GLY A 83 10.33 17.34 -13.75
N LEU A 84 9.71 16.35 -13.08
CA LEU A 84 8.71 15.47 -13.69
C LEU A 84 7.33 16.13 -13.80
N ILE A 85 7.08 17.17 -13.00
CA ILE A 85 5.84 17.96 -13.03
C ILE A 85 6.14 19.46 -12.95
N GLU A 86 5.40 20.25 -13.73
CA GLU A 86 5.48 21.72 -13.68
C GLU A 86 4.54 22.34 -12.64
N ARG A 87 3.48 21.61 -12.26
CA ARG A 87 2.45 22.04 -11.31
C ARG A 87 2.10 20.90 -10.35
N PRO A 88 1.76 21.20 -9.08
CA PRO A 88 1.39 20.18 -8.11
C PRO A 88 0.13 19.41 -8.54
N LEU A 89 0.21 18.08 -8.53
CA LEU A 89 -0.92 17.20 -8.83
C LEU A 89 -1.78 16.99 -7.59
N VAL A 90 -3.11 17.00 -7.76
CA VAL A 90 -4.04 16.68 -6.67
C VAL A 90 -4.46 15.22 -6.79
N PHE A 91 -3.67 14.33 -6.21
CA PHE A 91 -3.89 12.88 -6.28
C PHE A 91 -5.24 12.45 -5.70
N LEU A 92 -5.73 13.19 -4.70
CA LEU A 92 -6.99 12.91 -4.00
C LEU A 92 -8.20 13.69 -4.56
N SER A 93 -8.08 14.24 -5.78
CA SER A 93 -9.18 14.98 -6.40
C SER A 93 -10.26 14.04 -6.94
N ALA A 94 -11.53 14.34 -6.64
CA ALA A 94 -12.67 13.62 -7.22
C ALA A 94 -12.77 13.78 -8.76
N GLU A 95 -12.10 14.78 -9.33
CA GLU A 95 -12.02 14.99 -10.78
C GLU A 95 -11.24 13.88 -11.49
N ASN A 96 -10.36 13.17 -10.78
CA ASN A 96 -9.61 12.05 -11.34
C ASN A 96 -9.68 10.83 -10.41
N PRO A 97 -10.77 10.04 -10.51
CA PRO A 97 -10.97 8.85 -9.68
C PRO A 97 -9.85 7.80 -9.82
N GLY A 98 -9.14 7.79 -10.95
CA GLY A 98 -8.00 6.89 -11.17
C GLY A 98 -6.83 7.18 -10.23
N TRP A 99 -6.49 8.45 -10.02
CA TRP A 99 -5.43 8.83 -9.08
C TRP A 99 -5.82 8.49 -7.64
N VAL A 100 -7.07 8.77 -7.25
CA VAL A 100 -7.60 8.42 -5.93
C VAL A 100 -7.49 6.91 -5.69
N PHE A 101 -7.93 6.11 -6.67
CA PHE A 101 -7.87 4.66 -6.59
C PHE A 101 -6.41 4.16 -6.43
N MET A 102 -5.48 4.67 -7.24
CA MET A 102 -4.07 4.28 -7.17
C MET A 102 -3.42 4.69 -5.84
N SER A 103 -3.72 5.87 -5.31
CA SER A 103 -3.26 6.29 -3.99
C SER A 103 -3.74 5.35 -2.88
N ILE A 104 -5.01 4.93 -2.93
CA ILE A 104 -5.56 3.96 -1.97
C ILE A 104 -4.87 2.60 -2.12
N VAL A 105 -4.69 2.11 -3.35
CA VAL A 105 -4.01 0.83 -3.61
C VAL A 105 -2.59 0.85 -3.05
N ILE A 106 -1.82 1.91 -3.27
CA ILE A 106 -0.44 2.02 -2.76
C ILE A 106 -0.43 2.04 -1.23
N ALA A 107 -1.28 2.86 -0.61
CA ALA A 107 -1.35 2.98 0.84
C ALA A 107 -1.75 1.67 1.52
N GLU A 108 -2.79 1.03 1.00
CA GLU A 108 -3.33 -0.22 1.54
C GLU A 108 -2.38 -1.39 1.27
N HIS A 109 -1.73 -1.42 0.11
CA HIS A 109 -0.71 -2.42 -0.19
C HIS A 109 0.45 -2.34 0.81
N TRP A 110 1.01 -1.15 1.05
CA TRP A 110 2.10 -0.98 2.02
C TRP A 110 1.71 -1.43 3.43
N ARG A 111 0.54 -1.03 3.92
CA ARG A 111 0.06 -1.35 5.26
C ARG A 111 -0.22 -2.85 5.44
N ALA A 112 -1.03 -3.43 4.57
CA ALA A 112 -1.51 -4.80 4.75
C ALA A 112 -0.52 -5.88 4.23
N THR A 113 0.49 -5.53 3.42
CA THR A 113 1.57 -6.49 3.09
C THR A 113 2.33 -6.94 4.35
N ALA A 114 2.43 -6.09 5.37
CA ALA A 114 3.19 -6.39 6.57
C ALA A 114 2.63 -7.60 7.35
N ILE A 115 1.31 -7.74 7.51
CA ILE A 115 0.71 -8.91 8.17
C ILE A 115 0.87 -10.17 7.32
N VAL A 116 0.65 -10.07 6.00
CA VAL A 116 0.76 -11.20 5.08
C VAL A 116 2.20 -11.73 5.06
N LEU A 117 3.18 -10.83 5.09
CA LEU A 117 4.60 -11.18 5.18
C LEU A 117 4.91 -11.99 6.45
N VAL A 118 4.43 -11.57 7.62
CA VAL A 118 4.66 -12.30 8.87
C VAL A 118 4.07 -13.71 8.79
N ILE A 119 2.86 -13.85 8.25
CA ILE A 119 2.21 -15.15 8.07
C ILE A 119 3.05 -16.05 7.14
N LEU A 120 3.48 -15.51 5.98
CA LEU A 120 4.27 -16.29 5.01
C LEU A 120 5.66 -16.65 5.53
N VAL A 121 6.32 -15.76 6.28
CA VAL A 121 7.62 -16.05 6.90
C VAL A 121 7.47 -17.16 7.94
N ALA A 122 6.46 -17.09 8.81
CA ALA A 122 6.18 -18.16 9.77
C ALA A 122 5.85 -19.49 9.07
N GLY A 123 5.08 -19.43 7.97
CA GLY A 123 4.78 -20.57 7.12
C GLY A 123 6.01 -21.24 6.53
N LEU A 124 6.92 -20.45 5.93
CA LEU A 124 8.17 -20.97 5.36
C LEU A 124 9.10 -21.56 6.41
N GLN A 125 9.12 -21.00 7.63
CA GLN A 125 9.94 -21.51 8.74
C GLN A 125 9.50 -22.91 9.24
N MET A 126 8.26 -23.33 9.01
CA MET A 126 7.82 -24.68 9.39
C MET A 126 8.33 -25.78 8.44
N ILE A 127 8.65 -25.41 7.20
CA ILE A 127 9.02 -26.36 6.13
C ILE A 127 10.48 -26.20 5.66
N SER A 128 11.20 -25.20 6.17
CA SER A 128 12.62 -24.96 5.91
C SER A 128 13.47 -25.52 7.05
#